data_AF-A0A832MQ20-F1
#
_entry.id   AF-A0A832MQ20-F1
#
_cell.length_a   1.000
_cell.length_b   1.000
_cell.length_c   1.000
_cell.angle_alpha   90.00
_cell.angle_beta   90.00
_cell.angle_gamma   90.00
#
_symmetry.space_group_name_H-M   'P 1'
#
loop_
_entity.id
_entity.type
_entity.pdbx_description
1 polymer ?
#
loop_
_entity_poly.entity_id
_entity_poly.type
_entity_poly.pdbx_seq_one_letter_code
_entity_poly.pdbx_strand_id
1 'polypeptide(L)'
;MKITIRTLTPLWTGGVDQTCDRLHETKLAVLLEIGVSLLQKGDGFTTSLLYVPIDLIGADESEIRKQALKDLQLVAEGLKEMFLTYGFSAKRTSGYGVAEDEIKNFKVATRAQTPEPKSTRLSQLAQEVIYEHYREIRSASRALR
;
A
#
# COMPACT_ATOMS: atom_id res chain seq x y z
N MET A 1 -0.28 -5.74 1.37
CA MET A 1 0.55 -5.08 0.33
C MET A 1 1.71 -4.36 1.00
N LYS A 2 2.88 -4.29 0.38
CA LYS A 2 4.08 -3.60 0.87
C LYS A 2 4.75 -2.86 -0.28
N ILE A 3 5.11 -1.60 -0.07
CA ILE A 3 5.81 -0.77 -1.06
C ILE A 3 6.95 0.02 -0.40
N THR A 4 8.02 0.24 -1.15
CA THR A 4 9.14 1.11 -0.74
C THR A 4 9.27 2.24 -1.75
N ILE A 5 9.19 3.47 -1.26
CA ILE A 5 9.22 4.71 -2.04
C ILE A 5 10.27 5.67 -1.48
N ARG A 6 10.68 6.65 -2.28
CA ARG A 6 11.55 7.75 -1.86
C ARG A 6 10.78 9.05 -1.82
N THR A 7 11.22 9.99 -0.98
CA THR A 7 10.57 11.30 -0.86
C THR A 7 11.34 12.36 -1.63
N LEU A 8 10.64 13.10 -2.48
CA LEU A 8 11.16 14.28 -3.19
C LEU A 8 11.41 15.46 -2.25
N THR A 9 10.67 15.50 -1.14
CA THR A 9 10.76 16.56 -0.13
C THR A 9 10.97 15.94 1.24
N PRO A 10 11.64 16.64 2.18
CA PRO A 10 11.88 16.08 3.51
C PRO A 10 10.61 15.61 4.20
N LEU A 11 10.72 14.59 5.05
CA LEU A 11 9.66 14.19 5.97
C LEU A 11 9.77 15.01 7.25
N TRP A 12 8.69 15.72 7.61
CA TRP A 12 8.58 16.37 8.91
C TRP A 12 7.82 15.49 9.89
N THR A 13 8.51 15.00 10.92
CA THR A 13 7.99 14.12 11.99
C THR A 13 7.48 14.87 13.22
N GLY A 14 7.37 16.20 13.17
CA GLY A 14 6.82 16.98 14.28
C GLY A 14 7.83 17.38 15.37
N GLY A 15 9.14 17.28 15.11
CA GLY A 15 10.19 17.59 16.10
C GLY A 15 10.56 16.41 17.01
N VAL A 16 9.96 15.24 16.78
CA VAL A 16 10.47 13.96 17.28
C VAL A 16 11.72 13.60 16.49
N ASP A 17 12.77 13.11 17.16
CA ASP A 17 14.03 12.76 16.53
C ASP A 17 13.85 11.94 15.24
N GLN A 18 14.74 12.15 14.26
CA GLN A 18 14.70 11.46 12.95
C GLN A 18 14.98 9.94 13.07
N THR A 19 15.05 9.41 14.29
CA THR A 19 15.16 8.01 14.65
C THR A 19 13.81 7.36 15.00
N CYS A 20 12.73 8.14 15.09
CA CYS A 20 11.40 7.58 15.32
C CYS A 20 10.86 6.87 14.06
N ASP A 21 11.04 5.55 14.04
CA ASP A 21 10.65 4.62 12.98
C ASP A 21 9.14 4.56 12.68
N ARG A 22 8.28 5.28 13.39
CA ARG A 22 6.82 5.23 13.22
C ARG A 22 6.24 6.62 13.05
N LEU A 23 5.86 6.95 11.82
CA LEU A 23 4.81 7.95 11.59
C LEU A 23 3.50 7.35 12.11
N HIS A 24 3.12 7.72 13.34
CA HIS A 24 1.85 7.31 13.93
C HIS A 24 0.70 7.93 13.13
N GLU A 25 -0.15 7.04 12.59
CA GLU A 25 -1.49 7.31 12.07
C GLU A 25 -1.60 8.49 11.10
N THR A 26 -1.11 8.30 9.87
CA THR A 26 -1.83 8.94 8.76
C THR A 26 -3.18 8.22 8.69
N LYS A 27 -4.23 8.87 9.21
CA LYS A 27 -5.64 8.43 9.14
C LYS A 27 -6.12 8.35 7.69
N LEU A 28 -5.55 7.46 6.86
CA LEU A 28 -6.17 7.04 5.61
C LEU A 28 -7.19 5.97 5.97
N ALA A 29 -8.43 6.44 6.09
CA ALA A 29 -9.66 5.67 6.10
C ALA A 29 -9.80 4.63 7.24
N VAL A 30 -10.42 5.09 8.32
CA VAL A 30 -11.14 4.30 9.33
C VAL A 30 -12.37 3.58 8.75
N LEU A 31 -12.69 3.75 7.45
CA LEU A 31 -13.92 3.25 6.84
C LEU A 31 -13.88 1.78 6.37
N LEU A 32 -12.72 1.12 6.35
CA LEU A 32 -12.56 -0.24 5.80
C LEU A 32 -11.73 -1.18 6.70
N GLU A 33 -11.52 -0.84 7.98
CA GLU A 33 -10.70 -1.65 8.92
C GLU A 33 -9.31 -2.01 8.37
N ILE A 34 -8.65 -1.00 7.81
CA ILE A 34 -7.36 -1.14 7.13
C ILE A 34 -6.23 -0.70 8.05
N GLY A 35 -5.25 -1.58 8.26
CA GLY A 35 -4.02 -1.25 8.96
C GLY A 35 -2.95 -0.73 8.01
N VAL A 36 -2.61 0.56 8.10
CA VAL A 36 -1.44 1.13 7.41
C VAL A 36 -0.31 1.32 8.43
N SER A 37 0.86 0.79 8.12
CA SER A 37 2.06 0.97 8.93
C SER A 37 3.15 1.63 8.11
N LEU A 38 3.85 2.56 8.75
CA LEU A 38 4.80 3.42 8.10
C LEU A 38 6.20 3.33 8.76
N LEU A 39 7.23 2.93 8.00
CA LEU A 39 8.62 2.80 8.46
C LEU A 39 9.62 3.61 7.62
N GLN A 40 10.31 4.58 8.24
CA GLN A 40 11.37 5.36 7.58
C GLN A 40 12.69 4.58 7.56
N LYS A 41 13.43 4.62 6.45
CA LYS A 41 14.75 4.00 6.34
C LYS A 41 15.66 4.79 5.39
N GLY A 42 16.56 5.58 5.96
CA GLY A 42 17.48 6.44 5.19
C GLY A 42 16.73 7.54 4.43
N ASP A 43 17.03 7.68 3.13
CA ASP A 43 16.37 8.61 2.20
C ASP A 43 15.02 8.11 1.64
N GLY A 44 14.63 6.91 2.06
CA GLY A 44 13.42 6.24 1.61
C GLY A 44 12.55 5.83 2.78
N PHE A 45 11.42 5.27 2.41
CA PHE A 45 10.38 4.93 3.34
C PHE A 45 9.61 3.71 2.83
N THR A 46 9.18 2.84 3.74
CA THR A 46 8.45 1.61 3.45
C THR A 46 7.10 1.64 4.16
N THR A 47 6.03 1.47 3.38
CA THR A 47 4.69 1.27 3.94
C THR A 47 4.23 -0.17 3.74
N SER A 48 3.55 -0.70 4.76
CA SER A 48 2.84 -1.97 4.66
C SER A 48 1.37 -1.77 5.01
N LEU A 49 0.52 -2.31 4.16
CA LEU A 49 -0.93 -2.32 4.24
C LEU A 49 -1.41 -3.74 4.58
N LEU A 50 -2.11 -3.87 5.70
CA LEU A 50 -2.88 -5.05 6.06
C LEU A 50 -4.37 -4.76 5.84
N TYR A 51 -4.99 -5.53 4.95
CA TYR A 51 -6.42 -5.48 4.68
C TYR A 51 -7.08 -6.75 5.23
N VAL A 52 -8.14 -6.59 6.01
CA VAL A 52 -8.90 -7.70 6.61
C VAL A 52 -10.40 -7.43 6.40
N PRO A 53 -11.09 -8.18 5.52
CA PRO A 53 -12.53 -8.03 5.30
C PRO A 53 -13.32 -8.74 6.40
N ILE A 54 -13.44 -8.13 7.58
CA ILE A 54 -14.13 -8.73 8.74
C ILE A 54 -15.64 -8.89 8.48
N ASP A 55 -16.22 -8.04 7.65
CA ASP A 55 -17.61 -8.04 7.24
C ASP A 55 -18.01 -9.24 6.35
N LEU A 56 -17.03 -9.92 5.75
CA LEU A 56 -17.26 -11.05 4.84
C LEU A 56 -17.03 -12.43 5.50
N ILE A 57 -17.02 -12.50 6.83
CA ILE A 57 -16.92 -13.78 7.55
C ILE A 57 -18.12 -14.68 7.16
N GLY A 58 -17.82 -15.86 6.63
CA GLY A 58 -18.82 -16.83 6.18
C GLY A 58 -19.34 -16.64 4.76
N ALA A 59 -18.85 -15.61 4.04
CA ALA A 59 -19.15 -15.44 2.62
C ALA A 59 -18.38 -16.44 1.74
N ASP A 60 -18.84 -16.61 0.50
CA ASP A 60 -18.15 -17.41 -0.51
C ASP A 60 -16.77 -16.82 -0.85
N GLU A 61 -15.78 -17.68 -1.08
CA GLU A 61 -14.41 -17.26 -1.34
C GLU A 61 -14.30 -16.37 -2.59
N SER A 62 -15.13 -16.61 -3.62
CA SER A 62 -15.11 -15.79 -4.82
C SER A 62 -15.64 -14.37 -4.58
N GLU A 63 -16.64 -14.21 -3.70
CA GLU A 63 -17.18 -12.91 -3.31
C GLU A 63 -16.18 -12.15 -2.41
N ILE A 64 -15.55 -12.84 -1.46
CA ILE A 64 -14.46 -12.29 -0.65
C ILE A 64 -13.35 -11.74 -1.55
N ARG A 65 -12.93 -12.52 -2.55
CA ARG A 65 -11.87 -12.12 -3.49
C ARG A 65 -12.26 -10.91 -4.33
N LYS A 66 -13.49 -10.86 -4.84
CA LYS A 66 -13.99 -9.72 -5.64
C LYS A 66 -14.03 -8.43 -4.81
N GLN A 67 -14.53 -8.51 -3.58
CA GLN A 67 -14.64 -7.34 -2.70
C GLN A 67 -13.25 -6.87 -2.25
N ALA A 68 -12.39 -7.80 -1.83
CA ALA A 68 -11.01 -7.49 -1.47
C ALA A 68 -10.24 -6.82 -2.61
N LEU A 69 -10.45 -7.26 -3.86
CA LEU A 69 -9.85 -6.62 -5.02
C LEU A 69 -10.31 -5.17 -5.18
N LYS A 70 -11.62 -4.91 -5.09
CA LYS A 70 -12.16 -3.54 -5.22
C LYS A 70 -11.63 -2.62 -4.13
N ASP A 71 -11.58 -3.10 -2.89
CA ASP A 71 -11.11 -2.30 -1.77
C ASP A 71 -9.61 -2.01 -1.89
N LEU A 72 -8.80 -3.02 -2.25
CA LEU A 72 -7.38 -2.82 -2.49
C LEU A 72 -7.07 -1.89 -3.67
N GLN A 73 -7.89 -1.90 -4.72
CA GLN A 73 -7.80 -0.93 -5.83
C GLN A 73 -8.04 0.50 -5.33
N LEU A 74 -9.13 0.72 -4.60
CA LEU A 74 -9.47 2.04 -4.06
C LEU A 74 -8.38 2.56 -3.13
N VAL A 75 -7.82 1.68 -2.29
CA VAL A 75 -6.71 2.03 -1.42
C VAL A 75 -5.47 2.35 -2.23
N ALA A 76 -5.15 1.60 -3.27
CA ALA A 76 -4.02 1.89 -4.15
C ALA A 76 -4.14 3.26 -4.82
N GLU A 77 -5.35 3.65 -5.26
CA GLU A 77 -5.62 4.98 -5.79
C GLU A 77 -5.43 6.07 -4.72
N GLY A 78 -5.93 5.85 -3.51
CA GLY A 78 -5.75 6.77 -2.38
C GLY A 78 -4.27 6.92 -1.98
N LEU A 79 -3.50 5.83 -1.98
CA LEU A 79 -2.06 5.85 -1.73
C LEU A 79 -1.32 6.63 -2.82
N LYS A 80 -1.66 6.43 -4.09
CA LYS A 80 -1.08 7.20 -5.21
C LYS A 80 -1.29 8.70 -4.99
N GLU A 81 -2.52 9.14 -4.75
CA GLU A 81 -2.81 10.57 -4.53
C GLU A 81 -2.14 11.11 -3.25
N MET A 82 -2.16 10.34 -2.16
CA MET A 82 -1.48 10.74 -0.93
C MET A 82 0.02 10.96 -1.17
N PHE A 83 0.68 10.03 -1.83
CA PHE A 83 2.13 10.06 -1.97
C PHE A 83 2.59 11.06 -3.05
N LEU A 84 1.90 11.16 -4.17
CA LEU A 84 2.31 12.03 -5.29
C LEU A 84 1.78 13.46 -5.20
N THR A 85 0.57 13.65 -4.65
CA THR A 85 -0.13 14.93 -4.72
C THR A 85 -0.13 15.64 -3.37
N TYR A 86 -0.59 14.96 -2.33
CA TYR A 86 -0.85 15.62 -1.04
C TYR A 86 0.36 15.65 -0.10
N GLY A 87 1.24 14.66 -0.19
CA GLY A 87 2.29 14.42 0.78
C GLY A 87 1.79 13.78 2.08
N PHE A 88 2.65 13.02 2.74
CA PHE A 88 2.29 12.19 3.91
C PHE A 88 3.02 12.57 5.21
N SER A 89 3.41 13.84 5.35
CA SER A 89 4.06 14.36 6.57
C SER A 89 3.13 15.22 7.43
N ALA A 90 3.56 15.49 8.67
CA ALA A 90 2.85 16.42 9.57
C ALA A 90 2.77 17.87 9.04
N LYS A 91 3.61 18.23 8.03
CA LYS A 91 3.62 19.55 7.37
C LYS A 91 3.27 19.47 5.87
N ARG A 92 2.36 18.57 5.50
CA ARG A 92 1.94 18.37 4.11
C ARG A 92 1.49 19.66 3.38
N THR A 93 0.83 20.59 4.08
CA THR A 93 0.38 21.88 3.50
C THR A 93 1.51 22.87 3.19
N SER A 94 2.74 22.57 3.61
CA SER A 94 3.95 23.33 3.29
C SER A 94 4.85 22.61 2.28
N GLY A 95 4.32 21.59 1.58
CA GLY A 95 5.03 20.85 0.54
C GLY A 95 5.94 19.73 1.05
N TYR A 96 5.83 19.31 2.31
CA TYR A 96 6.67 18.24 2.89
C TYR A 96 6.05 16.84 2.69
N GLY A 97 6.89 15.86 2.39
CA GLY A 97 6.52 14.45 2.32
C GLY A 97 5.90 14.02 1.00
N VAL A 98 6.12 14.76 -0.10
CA VAL A 98 5.80 14.31 -1.46
C VAL A 98 6.80 13.23 -1.88
N ALA A 99 6.32 12.15 -2.50
CA ALA A 99 7.11 11.01 -2.95
C ALA A 99 7.52 11.08 -4.43
N GLU A 100 8.60 10.38 -4.77
CA GLU A 100 8.93 10.01 -6.14
C GLU A 100 7.91 8.99 -6.66
N ASP A 101 7.63 9.02 -7.97
CA ASP A 101 6.73 8.03 -8.60
C ASP A 101 7.31 6.61 -8.60
N GLU A 102 8.61 6.44 -8.40
CA GLU A 102 9.25 5.13 -8.41
C GLU A 102 8.98 4.32 -7.13
N ILE A 103 8.52 3.08 -7.30
CA ILE A 103 8.45 2.07 -6.24
C ILE A 103 9.54 1.04 -6.46
N LYS A 104 10.44 0.89 -5.48
CA LYS A 104 11.56 -0.06 -5.57
C LYS A 104 11.15 -1.50 -5.25
N ASN A 105 10.31 -1.67 -4.23
CA ASN A 105 9.92 -2.98 -3.70
C ASN A 105 8.40 -3.10 -3.57
N PHE A 106 7.69 -3.19 -4.69
CA PHE A 106 6.26 -3.47 -4.70
C PHE A 106 6.01 -4.96 -4.48
N LYS A 107 5.13 -5.27 -3.52
CA LYS A 107 4.75 -6.63 -3.17
C LYS A 107 3.31 -6.70 -2.69
N VAL A 108 2.51 -7.57 -3.29
CA VAL A 108 1.16 -7.91 -2.82
C VAL A 108 1.17 -9.36 -2.39
N ALA A 109 1.12 -9.60 -1.09
CA ALA A 109 0.98 -10.95 -0.54
C ALA A 109 -0.49 -11.20 -0.19
N THR A 110 -0.98 -12.37 -0.56
CA THR A 110 -2.24 -12.93 -0.07
C THR A 110 -1.92 -14.10 0.85
N ARG A 111 -2.95 -14.71 1.45
CA ARG A 111 -2.79 -15.90 2.31
C ARG A 111 -2.11 -17.07 1.58
N ALA A 112 -2.25 -17.15 0.26
CA ALA A 112 -1.79 -18.28 -0.55
C ALA A 112 -0.37 -18.08 -1.11
N GLN A 113 0.03 -16.86 -1.44
CA GLN A 113 1.29 -16.59 -2.14
C GLN A 113 1.95 -15.29 -1.67
N THR A 114 3.28 -15.34 -1.64
CA THR A 114 4.15 -14.22 -1.33
C THR A 114 5.05 -13.99 -2.55
N PRO A 115 4.69 -13.10 -3.47
CA PRO A 115 5.48 -12.85 -4.67
C PRO A 115 6.85 -12.23 -4.33
N GLU A 116 7.80 -12.42 -5.25
CA GLU A 116 9.04 -11.65 -5.27
C GLU A 116 8.74 -10.16 -5.45
N PRO A 117 9.48 -9.27 -4.76
CA PRO A 117 9.31 -7.84 -4.95
C PRO A 117 9.69 -7.43 -6.37
N LYS A 118 8.95 -6.46 -6.92
CA LYS A 118 9.25 -5.87 -8.24
C LYS A 118 9.30 -4.35 -8.17
N SER A 119 10.02 -3.75 -9.11
CA SER A 119 9.95 -2.30 -9.33
C SER A 119 8.71 -1.96 -10.15
N THR A 120 8.06 -0.85 -9.81
CA THR A 120 6.90 -0.30 -10.55
C THR A 120 6.74 1.18 -10.21
N ARG A 121 5.58 1.78 -10.51
CA ARG A 121 5.28 3.19 -10.26
C ARG A 121 4.04 3.38 -9.37
N LEU A 122 4.03 4.42 -8.56
CA LEU A 122 2.86 4.83 -7.77
C LEU A 122 1.68 5.16 -8.70
N SER A 123 1.95 5.81 -9.82
CA SER A 123 0.98 6.11 -10.88
C SER A 123 0.31 4.87 -11.49
N GLN A 124 0.93 3.69 -11.34
CA GLN A 124 0.45 2.40 -11.86
C GLN A 124 -0.03 1.45 -10.74
N LEU A 125 -0.05 1.90 -9.48
CA LEU A 125 -0.24 1.02 -8.32
C LEU A 125 -1.58 0.25 -8.37
N ALA A 126 -2.66 0.90 -8.77
CA ALA A 126 -3.98 0.26 -8.86
C ALA A 126 -4.02 -0.83 -9.96
N GLN A 127 -3.40 -0.56 -11.11
CA GLN A 127 -3.28 -1.51 -12.20
C GLN A 127 -2.42 -2.72 -11.80
N GLU A 128 -1.37 -2.49 -11.01
CA GLU A 128 -0.51 -3.55 -10.52
C GLU A 128 -1.20 -4.47 -9.50
N VAL A 129 -2.03 -3.90 -8.61
CA VAL A 129 -2.89 -4.67 -7.70
C VAL A 129 -3.83 -5.58 -8.48
N ILE A 130 -4.46 -5.06 -9.55
CA ILE A 130 -5.31 -5.84 -10.45
C ILE A 130 -4.54 -6.98 -11.10
N TYR A 131 -3.38 -6.67 -11.65
CA TYR A 131 -2.55 -7.64 -12.36
C TYR A 131 -2.13 -8.81 -11.46
N GLU A 132 -1.64 -8.53 -10.25
CA GLU A 132 -1.23 -9.59 -9.31
C GLU A 132 -2.42 -10.45 -8.87
N HIS A 133 -3.60 -9.86 -8.67
CA HIS A 133 -4.81 -10.63 -8.37
C HIS A 133 -5.19 -11.60 -9.50
N TYR A 134 -5.20 -11.14 -10.76
CA TYR A 134 -5.47 -12.03 -11.90
C TYR A 134 -4.39 -13.08 -12.11
N ARG A 135 -3.13 -12.76 -11.79
CA ARG A 135 -2.02 -13.71 -11.85
C ARG A 135 -2.21 -14.84 -10.85
N GLU A 136 -2.62 -14.53 -9.63
CA GLU A 136 -2.92 -15.51 -8.58
C GLU A 136 -4.07 -16.44 -8.98
N ILE A 137 -5.19 -15.90 -9.48
CA ILE A 137 -6.31 -16.72 -9.94
C ILE A 137 -5.87 -17.70 -11.04
N ARG A 138 -5.05 -17.22 -11.99
CA ARG A 138 -4.52 -18.07 -13.07
C ARG A 138 -3.55 -19.13 -12.57
N SER A 139 -2.71 -18.82 -11.57
CA SER A 139 -1.78 -19.81 -11.02
C SER A 139 -2.52 -20.90 -10.22
N ALA A 140 -3.52 -20.52 -9.43
CA ALA A 140 -4.39 -21.45 -8.71
C ALA A 140 -5.17 -22.38 -9.65
N SER A 141 -5.73 -21.85 -10.74
CA SER A 141 -6.46 -22.64 -11.73
C SER A 141 -5.57 -23.66 -12.47
N ARG A 142 -4.28 -23.35 -12.67
CA ARG A 142 -3.32 -24.28 -13.29
C ARG A 142 -2.88 -25.40 -12.35
N ALA A 143 -2.84 -25.16 -11.04
CA ALA A 143 -2.47 -26.16 -10.05
C ALA A 143 -3.56 -27.23 -9.80
N LEU A 144 -4.79 -26.98 -10.26
CA LEU A 144 -5.95 -27.89 -10.15
C LEU A 144 -6.15 -28.79 -11.38
N ARG A 145 -5.23 -28.74 -12.37
CA ARG A 145 -5.21 -29.62 -13.55
C ARG A 145 -4.03 -30.57 -13.46
#